data_AF-A0A7J6IX40-F1
#
_entry.id   AF-A0A7J6IX40-F1
#
_cell.length_a   1.000
_cell.length_b   1.000
_cell.length_c   1.000
_cell.angle_alpha   90.00
_cell.angle_beta   90.00
_cell.angle_gamma   90.00
#
_symmetry.space_group_name_H-M   'P 1'
#
loop_
_entity.id
_entity.type
_entity.pdbx_description
1 polymer ?
#
loop_
_entity_poly.entity_id
_entity_poly.type
_entity_poly.pdbx_seq_one_letter_code
_entity_poly.pdbx_strand_id
1 'polypeptide(L)'
;MLLLFLVSAWLRPIAGAPPPPDSLWQISPPLNYSDVLYAGWEQIPVQKEIQIYNGVAENRTYAHHPELFSIGSNVFLIYSSAPVDEDSMGQDVWISTSNDSGLTWSPGKSLMPAALLPNQTEAYNWKYWCDRGIAQRAWQALTFVHLSDGSLYAIGQSGSRWCPGRWTSAGRIAVEISLDGEPLQDPCWIEKNEWTDSERYEETVYGTEYGMKYCTRACEINSILRRPDEAPAWSPWLYNNGLFAADGIHQMEEQTFAVWHDDADSPTGGYWQRHWRDITTEANNTHSVWVEYNDDPEGDGWYPKVKNKMGNKIYQTNIPDAKTKQFLGQLATGDRFLLSNPRYNAADPQRQPLTLALSRGNDQRYKAIRVLRTNATREIVPDTRDGIKNRAFGFSYPTAVQVGDKLIVAYSENKENIWVSIVDVSVLPQEEPIS
;
A
#
# COMPACT_ATOMS: atom_id res chain seq x y z
N MET A 1 -60.45 -11.69 31.94
CA MET A 1 -59.54 -12.29 30.95
C MET A 1 -58.78 -11.14 30.31
N LEU A 2 -57.56 -10.89 30.77
CA LEU A 2 -56.75 -9.73 30.42
C LEU A 2 -55.96 -10.07 29.15
N LEU A 3 -56.29 -9.46 28.01
CA LEU A 3 -55.53 -9.63 26.76
C LEU A 3 -54.31 -8.70 26.81
N LEU A 4 -53.12 -9.29 26.99
CA LEU A 4 -51.85 -8.59 26.75
C LEU A 4 -51.67 -8.40 25.24
N PHE A 5 -51.64 -7.14 24.80
CA PHE A 5 -51.08 -6.79 23.50
C PHE A 5 -49.55 -6.87 23.60
N LEU A 6 -48.96 -7.90 22.99
CA LEU A 6 -47.54 -7.95 22.68
C LEU A 6 -47.27 -6.94 21.55
N VAL A 7 -46.74 -5.78 21.93
CA VAL A 7 -46.14 -4.85 20.98
C VAL A 7 -44.85 -5.48 20.50
N SER A 8 -44.86 -6.07 19.29
CA SER A 8 -43.62 -6.41 18.60
C SER A 8 -42.93 -5.10 18.24
N ALA A 9 -41.95 -4.69 19.04
CA ALA A 9 -41.01 -3.67 18.65
C ALA A 9 -40.24 -4.21 17.44
N TRP A 10 -40.65 -3.80 16.24
CA TRP A 10 -39.79 -3.83 15.08
C TRP A 10 -38.62 -2.92 15.42
N LEU A 11 -37.52 -3.51 15.92
CA LEU A 11 -36.22 -2.87 15.89
C LEU A 11 -35.96 -2.58 14.42
N ARG A 12 -36.19 -1.33 14.01
CA ARG A 12 -35.52 -0.82 12.81
C ARG A 12 -34.03 -1.11 13.06
N PRO A 13 -33.30 -1.73 12.11
CA PRO A 13 -31.85 -1.69 12.21
C PRO A 13 -31.49 -0.23 12.44
N ILE A 14 -30.62 0.02 13.43
CA ILE A 14 -30.01 1.34 13.58
C ILE A 14 -29.25 1.53 12.27
N ALA A 15 -29.89 2.22 11.32
CA ALA A 15 -29.20 2.74 10.16
C ALA A 15 -28.12 3.67 10.73
N GLY A 16 -26.87 3.43 10.33
CA GLY A 16 -25.75 4.32 10.65
C GLY A 16 -24.63 3.80 11.54
N ALA A 17 -24.65 2.54 11.96
CA ALA A 17 -23.46 1.92 12.54
C ALA A 17 -22.61 1.24 11.44
N PRO A 18 -21.26 1.32 11.52
CA PRO A 18 -20.39 0.50 10.70
C PRO A 18 -20.75 -0.98 10.79
N PRO A 19 -20.67 -1.74 9.69
CA PRO A 19 -20.97 -3.16 9.69
C PRO A 19 -20.00 -3.87 10.65
N PRO A 20 -20.47 -4.92 11.34
CA PRO A 20 -19.60 -5.77 12.15
C PRO A 20 -18.39 -6.25 11.33
N PRO A 21 -17.15 -6.17 11.88
CA PRO A 21 -15.94 -6.57 11.16
C PRO A 21 -15.99 -8.00 10.57
N ASP A 22 -16.68 -8.92 11.25
CA ASP A 22 -16.86 -10.31 10.85
C ASP A 22 -17.92 -10.53 9.74
N SER A 23 -18.49 -9.45 9.21
CA SER A 23 -19.56 -9.50 8.19
C SER A 23 -19.17 -8.87 6.85
N LEU A 24 -17.96 -8.31 6.74
CA LEU A 24 -17.52 -7.55 5.57
C LEU A 24 -17.32 -8.41 4.31
N TRP A 25 -16.91 -9.65 4.46
CA TRP A 25 -16.69 -10.58 3.35
C TRP A 25 -17.90 -11.50 3.15
N GLN A 26 -18.67 -11.28 2.09
CA GLN A 26 -19.87 -12.05 1.72
C GLN A 26 -19.79 -12.55 0.27
N ILE A 27 -18.60 -13.00 -0.11
CA ILE A 27 -18.29 -13.47 -1.45
C ILE A 27 -18.89 -14.85 -1.72
N SER A 28 -19.54 -15.00 -2.88
CA SER A 28 -20.00 -16.28 -3.43
C SER A 28 -19.50 -16.44 -4.88
N PRO A 29 -18.98 -17.61 -5.29
CA PRO A 29 -18.71 -18.79 -4.45
C PRO A 29 -17.60 -18.50 -3.40
N PRO A 30 -17.55 -19.26 -2.29
CA PRO A 30 -16.49 -19.07 -1.29
C PRO A 30 -15.11 -19.43 -1.85
N LEU A 31 -14.06 -18.92 -1.20
CA LEU A 31 -12.66 -19.18 -1.52
C LEU A 31 -12.36 -20.69 -1.60
N ASN A 32 -11.91 -21.16 -2.76
CA ASN A 32 -11.54 -22.56 -3.00
C ASN A 32 -10.03 -22.76 -2.89
N TYR A 33 -9.58 -23.32 -1.76
CA TYR A 33 -8.16 -23.58 -1.51
C TYR A 33 -7.52 -24.63 -2.43
N SER A 34 -8.32 -25.52 -3.04
CA SER A 34 -7.83 -26.53 -3.98
C SER A 34 -7.48 -25.96 -5.35
N ASP A 35 -8.08 -24.82 -5.71
CA ASP A 35 -7.70 -24.06 -6.90
C ASP A 35 -6.60 -23.07 -6.55
N VAL A 36 -5.36 -23.46 -6.81
CA VAL A 36 -4.16 -22.70 -6.42
C VAL A 36 -4.04 -21.38 -7.19
N LEU A 37 -4.52 -21.34 -8.43
CA LEU A 37 -4.30 -20.21 -9.32
C LEU A 37 -5.43 -19.19 -9.25
N TYR A 38 -6.68 -19.65 -9.20
CA TYR A 38 -7.83 -18.76 -9.30
C TYR A 38 -8.69 -18.74 -8.04
N ALA A 39 -8.41 -19.64 -7.10
CA ALA A 39 -9.12 -19.76 -5.85
C ALA A 39 -10.65 -19.94 -6.02
N GLY A 40 -11.08 -20.51 -7.15
CA GLY A 40 -12.49 -20.76 -7.47
C GLY A 40 -13.24 -19.59 -8.11
N TRP A 41 -12.56 -18.51 -8.48
CA TRP A 41 -13.18 -17.34 -9.11
C TRP A 41 -12.69 -17.13 -10.53
N GLU A 42 -13.54 -16.57 -11.39
CA GLU A 42 -13.11 -16.26 -12.76
C GLU A 42 -12.12 -15.08 -12.78
N GLN A 43 -11.36 -14.97 -13.86
CA GLN A 43 -10.48 -13.83 -14.11
C GLN A 43 -11.26 -12.67 -14.74
N ILE A 44 -10.94 -11.44 -14.33
CA ILE A 44 -11.45 -10.23 -14.98
C ILE A 44 -10.86 -10.17 -16.41
N PRO A 45 -11.65 -9.76 -17.41
CA PRO A 45 -11.09 -9.40 -18.72
C PRO A 45 -10.11 -8.22 -18.57
N VAL A 46 -8.82 -8.50 -18.60
CA VAL A 46 -7.77 -7.48 -18.54
C VAL A 46 -7.48 -6.96 -19.95
N GLN A 47 -7.53 -5.64 -20.13
CA GLN A 47 -7.27 -4.98 -21.42
C GLN A 47 -5.78 -5.04 -21.79
N LYS A 48 -4.90 -4.78 -20.82
CA LYS A 48 -3.45 -4.86 -20.97
C LYS A 48 -2.78 -5.26 -19.67
N GLU A 49 -1.70 -6.01 -19.79
CA GLU A 49 -0.75 -6.29 -18.72
C GLU A 49 0.64 -5.85 -19.21
N ILE A 50 1.25 -4.91 -18.50
CA ILE A 50 2.47 -4.22 -18.94
C ILE A 50 3.54 -4.42 -17.88
N GLN A 51 4.67 -5.02 -18.25
CA GLN A 51 5.85 -5.04 -17.39
C GLN A 51 6.52 -3.67 -17.48
N ILE A 52 6.40 -2.87 -16.42
CA ILE A 52 7.00 -1.53 -16.33
C ILE A 52 8.48 -1.63 -16.04
N TYR A 53 8.85 -2.60 -15.19
CA TYR A 53 10.21 -2.79 -14.73
C TYR A 53 10.56 -4.27 -14.66
N ASN A 54 11.71 -4.62 -15.23
CA ASN A 54 12.27 -5.96 -15.20
C ASN A 54 13.58 -5.93 -14.41
N GLY A 55 13.55 -6.43 -13.17
CA GLY A 55 14.69 -6.30 -12.26
C GLY A 55 15.95 -7.03 -12.75
N VAL A 56 15.80 -8.14 -13.48
CA VAL A 56 16.93 -8.87 -14.05
C VAL A 56 17.58 -8.07 -15.18
N ALA A 57 16.79 -7.51 -16.08
CA ALA A 57 17.29 -6.70 -17.19
C ALA A 57 18.04 -5.44 -16.71
N GLU A 58 17.58 -4.86 -15.60
CA GLU A 58 18.17 -3.67 -14.97
C GLU A 58 19.32 -4.00 -14.01
N ASN A 59 19.68 -5.27 -13.84
CA ASN A 59 20.69 -5.74 -12.88
C ASN A 59 20.41 -5.26 -11.44
N ARG A 60 19.11 -5.18 -11.10
CA ARG A 60 18.56 -4.69 -9.83
C ARG A 60 17.32 -5.52 -9.49
N THR A 61 17.58 -6.69 -8.93
CA THR A 61 16.62 -7.80 -8.81
C THR A 61 15.69 -7.67 -7.59
N TYR A 62 15.70 -6.51 -6.94
CA TYR A 62 14.64 -6.08 -6.03
C TYR A 62 13.86 -4.93 -6.66
N ALA A 63 12.55 -5.08 -6.77
CA ALA A 63 11.63 -4.01 -7.13
C ALA A 63 10.28 -4.19 -6.42
N HIS A 64 9.83 -3.18 -5.69
CA HIS A 64 8.62 -3.29 -4.86
C HIS A 64 7.97 -1.92 -4.59
N HIS A 65 6.95 -1.90 -3.72
CA HIS A 65 6.25 -0.70 -3.27
C HIS A 65 5.77 0.21 -4.42
N PRO A 66 5.04 -0.32 -5.42
CA PRO A 66 4.52 0.54 -6.49
C PRO A 66 3.40 1.44 -5.97
N GLU A 67 3.47 2.72 -6.25
CA GLU A 67 2.44 3.71 -5.89
C GLU A 67 2.02 4.45 -7.16
N LEU A 68 0.70 4.57 -7.39
CA LEU A 68 0.11 5.22 -8.56
C LEU A 68 -0.53 6.55 -8.19
N PHE A 69 -0.48 7.49 -9.13
CA PHE A 69 -1.24 8.74 -9.08
C PHE A 69 -1.65 9.17 -10.50
N SER A 70 -2.70 9.96 -10.65
CA SER A 70 -3.14 10.45 -11.97
C SER A 70 -3.66 11.89 -11.95
N ILE A 71 -3.35 12.64 -13.02
CA ILE A 71 -3.90 13.97 -13.30
C ILE A 71 -4.36 13.99 -14.76
N GLY A 72 -5.69 14.03 -14.97
CA GLY A 72 -6.26 13.90 -16.31
C GLY A 72 -5.89 12.54 -16.91
N SER A 73 -5.28 12.53 -18.10
CA SER A 73 -4.77 11.30 -18.73
C SER A 73 -3.35 10.91 -18.30
N ASN A 74 -2.66 11.76 -17.54
CA ASN A 74 -1.32 11.47 -17.06
C ASN A 74 -1.38 10.55 -15.85
N VAL A 75 -0.55 9.52 -15.86
CA VAL A 75 -0.42 8.52 -14.79
C VAL A 75 1.05 8.45 -14.40
N PHE A 76 1.30 8.49 -13.10
CA PHE A 76 2.62 8.44 -12.50
C PHE A 76 2.73 7.16 -11.68
N LEU A 77 3.87 6.49 -11.78
CA LEU A 77 4.19 5.30 -11.01
C LEU A 77 5.56 5.49 -10.40
N ILE A 78 5.62 5.55 -9.06
CA ILE A 78 6.89 5.40 -8.34
C ILE A 78 7.01 4.00 -7.74
N TYR A 79 8.23 3.49 -7.64
CA TYR A 79 8.51 2.19 -7.03
C TYR A 79 9.92 2.16 -6.44
N SER A 80 10.14 1.27 -5.49
CA SER A 80 11.45 1.06 -4.88
C SER A 80 12.25 0.06 -5.71
N SER A 81 13.55 0.27 -5.88
CA SER A 81 14.44 -0.75 -6.46
C SER A 81 15.79 -0.81 -5.76
N ALA A 82 16.38 -2.01 -5.67
CA ALA A 82 17.70 -2.24 -5.08
C ALA A 82 18.46 -3.32 -5.87
N PRO A 83 19.79 -3.47 -5.69
CA PRO A 83 20.57 -4.49 -6.39
C PRO A 83 20.00 -5.91 -6.26
N VAL A 84 19.64 -6.33 -5.03
CA VAL A 84 19.17 -7.70 -4.76
C VAL A 84 18.11 -7.79 -3.67
N ASP A 85 18.25 -7.00 -2.59
CA ASP A 85 17.52 -7.19 -1.34
C ASP A 85 16.61 -6.01 -0.99
N GLU A 86 15.48 -6.30 -0.35
CA GLU A 86 14.59 -5.30 0.26
C GLU A 86 15.27 -4.56 1.41
N ASP A 87 15.10 -3.24 1.48
CA ASP A 87 15.66 -2.38 2.53
C ASP A 87 17.19 -2.49 2.65
N SER A 88 17.86 -2.79 1.54
CA SER A 88 19.32 -2.75 1.47
C SER A 88 19.82 -1.39 1.04
N MET A 89 21.04 -1.06 1.47
CA MET A 89 21.72 0.10 0.96
C MET A 89 21.93 -0.02 -0.56
N GLY A 90 21.79 1.09 -1.28
CA GLY A 90 21.70 1.10 -2.73
C GLY A 90 20.25 1.06 -3.25
N GLN A 91 19.26 0.96 -2.36
CA GLN A 91 17.85 1.11 -2.71
C GLN A 91 17.49 2.58 -2.91
N ASP A 92 16.79 2.86 -4.01
CA ASP A 92 16.34 4.17 -4.45
C ASP A 92 14.87 4.12 -4.90
N VAL A 93 14.28 5.30 -5.13
CA VAL A 93 12.92 5.43 -5.69
C VAL A 93 13.01 5.76 -7.16
N TRP A 94 12.36 4.96 -7.98
CA TRP A 94 12.27 5.12 -9.43
C TRP A 94 10.91 5.68 -9.82
N ILE A 95 10.84 6.29 -11.00
CA ILE A 95 9.60 6.80 -11.60
C ILE A 95 9.46 6.36 -13.06
N SER A 96 8.23 6.01 -13.42
CA SER A 96 7.74 5.89 -14.81
C SER A 96 6.46 6.69 -14.96
N THR A 97 6.25 7.27 -16.14
CA THR A 97 5.07 8.08 -16.45
C THR A 97 4.37 7.60 -17.72
N SER A 98 3.08 7.88 -17.80
CA SER A 98 2.23 7.64 -18.96
C SER A 98 1.38 8.89 -19.21
N ASN A 99 1.18 9.27 -20.47
CA ASN A 99 0.32 10.40 -20.85
C ASN A 99 -0.96 9.96 -21.59
N ASP A 100 -1.15 8.64 -21.75
CA ASP A 100 -2.23 8.02 -22.50
C ASP A 100 -3.07 7.06 -21.63
N SER A 101 -3.30 7.43 -20.37
CA SER A 101 -4.09 6.66 -19.41
C SER A 101 -3.51 5.26 -19.13
N GLY A 102 -2.18 5.18 -18.98
CA GLY A 102 -1.45 3.97 -18.61
C GLY A 102 -1.20 2.99 -19.76
N LEU A 103 -1.54 3.33 -21.01
CA LEU A 103 -1.42 2.40 -22.14
C LEU A 103 0.02 2.26 -22.65
N THR A 104 0.83 3.31 -22.53
CA THR A 104 2.26 3.36 -22.81
C THR A 104 2.99 4.08 -21.67
N TRP A 105 4.24 3.69 -21.42
CA TRP A 105 5.02 4.16 -20.28
C TRP A 105 6.42 4.60 -20.69
N SER A 106 6.95 5.63 -20.03
CA SER A 106 8.36 6.00 -20.10
C SER A 106 9.24 4.89 -19.51
N PRO A 107 10.49 4.77 -19.96
CA PRO A 107 11.49 4.01 -19.23
C PRO A 107 11.56 4.47 -17.77
N GLY A 108 11.77 3.51 -16.86
CA GLY A 108 12.02 3.81 -15.46
C GLY A 108 13.35 4.56 -15.28
N LYS A 109 13.39 5.51 -14.36
CA LYS A 109 14.62 6.20 -13.94
C LYS A 109 14.63 6.45 -12.45
N SER A 110 15.82 6.52 -11.84
CA SER A 110 15.98 6.89 -10.44
C SER A 110 15.58 8.36 -10.22
N LEU A 111 14.62 8.59 -9.32
CA LEU A 111 14.10 9.91 -8.93
C LEU A 111 14.67 10.36 -7.58
N MET A 112 14.88 9.43 -6.65
CA MET A 112 15.47 9.70 -5.33
C MET A 112 16.64 8.74 -5.12
N PRO A 113 17.87 9.16 -5.44
CA PRO A 113 19.01 8.25 -5.54
C PRO A 113 19.40 7.61 -4.19
N ALA A 114 20.15 6.52 -4.24
CA ALA A 114 20.56 5.81 -3.02
C ALA A 114 21.37 6.72 -2.07
N ALA A 115 21.12 6.60 -0.76
CA ALA A 115 21.80 7.36 0.28
C ALA A 115 23.17 6.76 0.66
N LEU A 116 24.09 6.75 -0.31
CA LEU A 116 25.45 6.26 -0.14
C LEU A 116 26.35 7.33 0.49
N LEU A 117 27.26 6.90 1.38
CA LEU A 117 28.33 7.76 1.91
C LEU A 117 29.43 7.96 0.86
N PRO A 118 30.32 8.96 1.01
CA PRO A 118 31.35 9.26 0.01
C PRO A 118 32.35 8.12 -0.20
N ASN A 119 32.53 7.27 0.82
CA ASN A 119 33.36 6.06 0.75
C ASN A 119 32.58 4.81 0.28
N GLN A 120 31.31 4.95 -0.08
CA GLN A 120 30.42 3.89 -0.55
C GLN A 120 30.03 4.16 -2.00
N THR A 121 30.99 4.16 -2.91
CA THR A 121 30.76 4.54 -4.31
C THR A 121 30.02 3.49 -5.16
N GLU A 122 29.77 2.30 -4.60
CA GLU A 122 29.11 1.19 -5.28
C GLU A 122 27.93 0.68 -4.46
N ALA A 123 26.87 0.25 -5.14
CA ALA A 123 25.73 -0.41 -4.54
C ALA A 123 26.02 -1.90 -4.39
N TYR A 124 25.94 -2.41 -3.16
CA TYR A 124 26.09 -3.83 -2.85
C TYR A 124 24.82 -4.42 -2.24
N ASN A 125 24.74 -5.74 -2.22
CA ASN A 125 23.63 -6.48 -1.60
C ASN A 125 23.67 -6.41 -0.06
N TRP A 126 22.58 -6.87 0.56
CA TRP A 126 22.41 -6.87 2.02
C TRP A 126 23.56 -7.54 2.76
N LYS A 127 24.01 -8.71 2.30
CA LYS A 127 25.09 -9.47 2.94
C LYS A 127 26.40 -8.70 3.03
N TYR A 128 26.80 -8.02 1.96
CA TYR A 128 28.05 -7.23 1.94
C TYR A 128 28.10 -6.20 3.07
N TRP A 129 27.01 -5.46 3.26
CA TRP A 129 26.91 -4.39 4.25
C TRP A 129 26.79 -4.94 5.67
N CYS A 130 26.01 -6.01 5.85
CA CYS A 130 25.88 -6.69 7.13
C CYS A 130 27.20 -7.24 7.66
N ASP A 131 27.96 -7.94 6.81
CA ASP A 131 29.22 -8.56 7.21
C ASP A 131 30.25 -7.52 7.69
N ARG A 132 30.03 -6.23 7.38
CA ARG A 132 30.87 -5.09 7.77
C ARG A 132 30.29 -4.25 8.91
N GLY A 133 29.12 -4.62 9.44
CA GLY A 133 28.45 -3.87 10.50
C GLY A 133 27.96 -2.48 10.07
N ILE A 134 27.67 -2.28 8.79
CA ILE A 134 27.27 -0.98 8.24
C ILE A 134 25.74 -0.88 8.20
N ALA A 135 25.22 0.23 8.74
CA ALA A 135 23.81 0.61 8.67
C ALA A 135 23.35 0.77 7.23
N GLN A 136 22.23 0.19 6.86
CA GLN A 136 21.72 0.22 5.49
C GLN A 136 20.60 1.24 5.37
N ARG A 137 20.85 2.31 4.62
CA ARG A 137 19.88 3.38 4.33
C ARG A 137 19.18 3.06 3.01
N ALA A 138 17.88 2.78 3.06
CA ALA A 138 17.06 2.56 1.88
C ALA A 138 16.01 3.67 1.75
N TRP A 139 15.73 4.08 0.51
CA TRP A 139 14.54 4.84 0.19
C TRP A 139 13.45 3.93 -0.34
N GLN A 140 12.25 4.06 0.21
CA GLN A 140 11.05 3.38 -0.24
C GLN A 140 10.11 4.39 -0.90
N ALA A 141 9.54 4.01 -2.04
CA ALA A 141 8.42 4.73 -2.65
C ALA A 141 7.24 4.72 -1.67
N LEU A 142 6.65 5.91 -1.42
CA LEU A 142 5.60 6.05 -0.40
C LEU A 142 4.25 6.46 -0.97
N THR A 143 4.18 7.59 -1.68
CA THR A 143 2.94 8.14 -2.28
C THR A 143 3.28 9.37 -3.13
N PHE A 144 2.26 10.00 -3.71
CA PHE A 144 2.32 11.33 -4.30
C PHE A 144 1.53 12.35 -3.46
N VAL A 145 1.84 13.63 -3.64
CA VAL A 145 1.07 14.75 -3.07
C VAL A 145 0.86 15.79 -4.15
N HIS A 146 -0.41 16.06 -4.47
CA HIS A 146 -0.81 17.08 -5.43
C HIS A 146 -1.40 18.29 -4.69
N LEU A 147 -0.77 19.45 -4.87
CA LEU A 147 -1.14 20.69 -4.20
C LEU A 147 -2.17 21.46 -5.02
N SER A 148 -2.89 22.39 -4.36
CA SER A 148 -4.01 23.12 -4.95
C SER A 148 -3.64 24.06 -6.10
N ASP A 149 -2.37 24.44 -6.21
CA ASP A 149 -1.81 25.23 -7.30
C ASP A 149 -1.29 24.38 -8.48
N GLY A 150 -1.45 23.06 -8.40
CA GLY A 150 -1.08 22.12 -9.46
C GLY A 150 0.32 21.51 -9.31
N SER A 151 1.10 21.91 -8.30
CA SER A 151 2.40 21.27 -8.02
C SER A 151 2.20 19.82 -7.60
N LEU A 152 2.99 18.91 -8.17
CA LEU A 152 2.97 17.48 -7.86
C LEU A 152 4.31 17.05 -7.25
N TYR A 153 4.24 16.37 -6.11
CA TYR A 153 5.40 15.84 -5.40
C TYR A 153 5.34 14.32 -5.33
N ALA A 154 6.46 13.66 -5.65
CA ALA A 154 6.68 12.27 -5.27
C ALA A 154 7.30 12.22 -3.87
N ILE A 155 6.85 11.28 -3.03
CA ILE A 155 7.28 11.16 -1.63
C ILE A 155 8.07 9.87 -1.42
N GLY A 156 9.24 10.01 -0.80
CA GLY A 156 10.10 8.91 -0.37
C GLY A 156 10.13 8.79 1.15
N GLN A 157 10.12 7.55 1.62
CA GLN A 157 10.25 7.18 3.03
C GLN A 157 11.60 6.52 3.25
N SER A 158 12.33 6.91 4.29
CA SER A 158 13.54 6.17 4.66
C SER A 158 13.16 4.91 5.44
N GLY A 159 13.81 3.80 5.11
CA GLY A 159 13.77 2.54 5.82
C GLY A 159 15.21 2.09 6.06
N SER A 160 15.64 2.11 7.32
CA SER A 160 17.03 1.89 7.68
C SER A 160 17.21 0.69 8.57
N ARG A 161 18.19 -0.15 8.22
CA ARG A 161 18.32 -1.47 8.82
C ARG A 161 19.75 -1.77 9.25
N TRP A 162 19.92 -2.30 10.46
CA TRP A 162 21.20 -2.74 11.00
C TRP A 162 21.18 -4.24 11.26
N CYS A 163 22.34 -4.85 11.07
CA CYS A 163 22.50 -6.28 11.27
C CYS A 163 23.08 -6.53 12.67
N PRO A 164 22.46 -7.41 13.50
CA PRO A 164 21.20 -8.12 13.26
C PRO A 164 19.94 -7.32 13.67
N GLY A 165 18.93 -7.31 12.80
CA GLY A 165 17.51 -7.23 13.19
C GLY A 165 16.95 -5.89 13.67
N ARG A 166 17.64 -4.76 13.51
CA ARG A 166 17.10 -3.44 13.89
C ARG A 166 16.57 -2.71 12.67
N TRP A 167 15.37 -2.14 12.78
CA TRP A 167 14.75 -1.32 11.75
C TRP A 167 14.28 0.01 12.33
N THR A 168 14.61 1.11 11.65
CA THR A 168 14.15 2.46 11.98
C THR A 168 13.91 3.24 10.69
N SER A 169 13.23 4.37 10.80
CA SER A 169 13.12 5.36 9.74
C SER A 169 13.68 6.70 10.18
N ALA A 170 14.50 7.29 9.33
CA ALA A 170 15.08 8.63 9.44
C ALA A 170 14.15 9.77 9.06
N GLY A 171 12.97 9.53 8.48
CA GLY A 171 12.13 10.61 7.96
C GLY A 171 11.70 10.42 6.52
N ARG A 172 11.21 11.51 5.94
CA ARG A 172 10.63 11.58 4.59
C ARG A 172 11.24 12.70 3.77
N ILE A 173 11.39 12.42 2.48
CA ILE A 173 11.78 13.39 1.45
C ILE A 173 10.68 13.55 0.40
N ALA A 174 10.71 14.67 -0.30
CA ALA A 174 9.85 14.94 -1.43
C ALA A 174 10.68 15.48 -2.61
N VAL A 175 10.22 15.19 -3.83
CA VAL A 175 10.73 15.74 -5.08
C VAL A 175 9.54 16.29 -5.86
N GLU A 176 9.57 17.59 -6.20
CA GLU A 176 8.58 18.15 -7.12
C GLU A 176 8.86 17.64 -8.53
N ILE A 177 7.83 17.22 -9.24
CA ILE A 177 7.96 16.60 -10.57
C ILE A 177 7.07 17.29 -11.61
N SER A 178 7.54 17.29 -12.86
CA SER A 178 6.75 17.68 -14.02
C SER A 178 5.72 16.59 -14.39
N LEU A 179 4.83 16.90 -15.35
CA LEU A 179 3.92 15.89 -15.91
C LEU A 179 4.63 14.77 -16.67
N ASP A 180 5.87 14.98 -17.11
CA ASP A 180 6.71 13.94 -17.71
C ASP A 180 7.47 13.12 -16.66
N GLY A 181 7.37 13.48 -15.37
CA GLY A 181 8.09 12.84 -14.27
C GLY A 181 9.55 13.29 -14.16
N GLU A 182 9.90 14.46 -14.72
CA GLU A 182 11.22 15.08 -14.51
C GLU A 182 11.26 15.81 -13.17
N PRO A 183 12.34 15.66 -12.37
CA PRO A 183 12.49 16.43 -11.15
C PRO A 183 12.61 17.92 -11.49
N LEU A 184 11.76 18.74 -10.87
CA LEU A 184 11.79 20.21 -11.01
C LEU A 184 12.72 20.87 -9.97
N GLN A 185 13.15 20.10 -8.97
CA GLN A 185 14.04 20.52 -7.90
C GLN A 185 14.79 19.33 -7.31
N ASP A 186 15.84 19.63 -6.54
CA ASP A 186 16.52 18.63 -5.71
C ASP A 186 15.56 18.03 -4.67
N PRO A 187 15.78 16.76 -4.26
CA PRO A 187 15.09 16.20 -3.11
C PRO A 187 15.27 17.04 -1.86
N CYS A 188 14.18 17.24 -1.13
CA CYS A 188 14.18 18.00 0.11
C CYS A 188 13.43 17.24 1.21
N TRP A 189 13.80 17.49 2.46
CA TRP A 189 13.18 16.85 3.61
C TRP A 189 11.81 17.46 3.89
N ILE A 190 10.82 16.61 4.16
CA ILE A 190 9.52 17.02 4.71
C ILE A 190 9.39 16.63 6.18
N GLU A 191 10.18 15.66 6.65
CA GLU A 191 10.21 15.24 8.05
C GLU A 191 11.59 14.64 8.34
N LYS A 192 12.23 15.05 9.45
CA LYS A 192 13.44 14.46 10.01
C LYS A 192 13.19 14.03 11.45
N ASN A 193 14.00 13.12 11.97
CA ASN A 193 13.98 12.70 13.38
C ASN A 193 15.39 12.34 13.84
N GLU A 194 15.54 11.80 15.07
CA GLU A 194 16.87 11.44 15.60
C GLU A 194 17.67 10.45 14.73
N TRP A 195 16.98 9.66 13.90
CA TRP A 195 17.63 8.67 13.04
C TRP A 195 18.28 9.33 11.83
N THR A 196 17.82 10.51 11.38
CA THR A 196 18.42 11.22 10.25
C THR A 196 19.93 11.46 10.45
N ASP A 197 20.28 12.00 11.62
CA ASP A 197 21.67 12.34 11.94
C ASP A 197 22.45 11.06 12.33
N SER A 198 21.84 10.15 13.08
CA SER A 198 22.52 8.92 13.52
C SER A 198 22.89 7.99 12.34
N GLU A 199 22.14 8.08 11.25
CA GLU A 199 22.36 7.31 10.02
C GLU A 199 23.27 8.05 9.02
N ARG A 200 23.67 9.29 9.36
CA ARG A 200 24.61 10.12 8.61
C ARG A 200 24.12 10.56 7.23
N TYR A 201 22.84 10.90 7.10
CA TYR A 201 22.33 11.41 5.83
C TYR A 201 23.03 12.70 5.38
N GLU A 202 23.53 13.50 6.33
CA GLU A 202 24.32 14.70 6.07
C GLU A 202 25.65 14.43 5.34
N GLU A 203 26.20 13.21 5.49
CA GLU A 203 27.42 12.79 4.80
C GLU A 203 27.12 12.20 3.40
N THR A 204 25.86 11.87 3.08
CA THR A 204 25.46 11.32 1.77
C THR A 204 25.22 12.41 0.73
N VAL A 205 24.82 12.06 -0.49
CA VAL A 205 24.35 13.02 -1.53
C VAL A 205 23.27 13.97 -0.99
N TYR A 206 22.44 13.51 -0.05
CA TYR A 206 21.37 14.32 0.55
C TYR A 206 21.88 15.48 1.39
N GLY A 207 23.07 15.39 1.96
CA GLY A 207 23.70 16.52 2.67
C GLY A 207 24.85 17.18 1.94
N THR A 208 25.62 16.43 1.18
CA THR A 208 26.80 16.94 0.48
C THR A 208 26.45 17.66 -0.82
N GLU A 209 25.42 17.20 -1.54
CA GLU A 209 24.95 17.81 -2.79
C GLU A 209 23.66 18.61 -2.57
N TYR A 210 22.63 17.99 -1.99
CA TYR A 210 21.32 18.64 -1.80
C TYR A 210 21.24 19.52 -0.54
N GLY A 211 22.20 19.39 0.38
CA GLY A 211 22.36 20.30 1.53
C GLY A 211 21.39 20.09 2.69
N MET A 212 20.78 18.91 2.84
CA MET A 212 19.81 18.56 3.90
C MET A 212 18.64 19.57 4.04
N LYS A 213 18.29 20.26 2.95
CA LYS A 213 17.29 21.33 2.98
C LYS A 213 15.90 20.76 3.25
N TYR A 214 15.12 21.48 4.05
CA TYR A 214 13.69 21.23 4.13
C TYR A 214 12.99 21.79 2.90
N CYS A 215 11.94 21.11 2.46
CA CYS A 215 11.07 21.64 1.42
C CYS A 215 10.40 22.92 1.93
N THR A 216 10.38 23.97 1.12
CA THR A 216 9.67 25.22 1.45
C THR A 216 8.20 24.97 1.81
N ARG A 217 7.59 23.96 1.17
CA ARG A 217 6.18 23.56 1.36
C ARG A 217 6.00 22.33 2.27
N ALA A 218 6.99 21.99 3.10
CA ALA A 218 6.94 20.79 3.95
C ALA A 218 5.70 20.71 4.85
N CYS A 219 5.21 21.83 5.40
CA CYS A 219 4.00 21.84 6.24
C CYS A 219 2.74 21.49 5.44
N GLU A 220 2.62 22.03 4.23
CA GLU A 220 1.47 21.81 3.35
C GLU A 220 1.45 20.36 2.84
N ILE A 221 2.61 19.85 2.40
CA ILE A 221 2.77 18.43 2.01
C ILE A 221 2.39 17.51 3.18
N ASN A 222 2.91 17.76 4.38
CA ASN A 222 2.58 16.94 5.55
C ASN A 222 1.11 17.04 5.98
N SER A 223 0.44 18.16 5.71
CA SER A 223 -0.99 18.29 6.02
C SER A 223 -1.83 17.34 5.16
N ILE A 224 -1.51 17.22 3.88
CA ILE A 224 -2.16 16.27 2.95
C ILE A 224 -1.87 14.83 3.38
N LEU A 225 -0.62 14.50 3.70
CA LEU A 225 -0.22 13.15 4.15
C LEU A 225 -0.84 12.73 5.50
N ARG A 226 -1.60 13.60 6.15
CA ARG A 226 -2.36 13.30 7.37
C ARG A 226 -3.87 13.25 7.15
N ARG A 227 -4.36 13.52 5.94
CA ARG A 227 -5.79 13.37 5.61
C ARG A 227 -6.14 11.89 5.51
N PRO A 228 -7.33 11.47 5.96
CA PRO A 228 -7.77 10.07 5.93
C PRO A 228 -7.62 9.36 4.57
N ASP A 229 -7.97 10.06 3.50
CA ASP A 229 -8.01 9.60 2.11
C ASP A 229 -6.64 9.64 1.40
N GLU A 230 -5.62 10.20 2.05
CA GLU A 230 -4.27 10.41 1.47
C GLU A 230 -3.15 9.85 2.34
N ALA A 231 -3.46 9.47 3.58
CA ALA A 231 -2.48 8.98 4.54
C ALA A 231 -1.83 7.70 4.00
N PRO A 232 -0.52 7.73 3.67
CA PRO A 232 0.14 6.61 3.03
C PRO A 232 0.30 5.45 4.01
N ALA A 233 0.59 4.28 3.47
CA ALA A 233 0.62 3.01 4.19
C ALA A 233 1.48 3.01 5.47
N TRP A 234 2.46 3.91 5.60
CA TRP A 234 3.24 4.07 6.82
C TRP A 234 3.82 5.48 6.96
N SER A 235 4.46 5.73 8.09
CA SER A 235 5.21 6.96 8.38
C SER A 235 6.45 6.63 9.22
N PRO A 236 7.39 7.58 9.38
CA PRO A 236 8.53 7.37 10.27
C PRO A 236 8.10 7.02 11.71
N TRP A 237 7.00 7.60 12.18
CA TRP A 237 6.49 7.27 13.52
C TRP A 237 6.00 5.82 13.60
N LEU A 238 5.25 5.34 12.59
CA LEU A 238 4.71 3.99 12.60
C LEU A 238 5.84 2.94 12.62
N TYR A 239 6.84 3.10 11.76
CA TYR A 239 8.01 2.22 11.72
C TYR A 239 8.80 2.21 13.03
N ASN A 240 8.98 3.37 13.66
CA ASN A 240 9.81 3.47 14.85
C ASN A 240 9.12 3.00 16.13
N ASN A 241 7.78 2.89 16.14
CA ASN A 241 7.03 2.66 17.37
C ASN A 241 6.23 1.36 17.36
N GLY A 242 5.76 0.90 16.20
CA GLY A 242 4.75 -0.15 16.08
C GLY A 242 3.39 0.32 16.60
N LEU A 243 2.32 -0.19 15.98
CA LEU A 243 0.94 0.10 16.35
C LEU A 243 0.20 -1.23 16.55
N PHE A 244 -0.54 -1.37 17.64
CA PHE A 244 -1.26 -2.59 17.96
C PHE A 244 -2.77 -2.42 17.80
N ALA A 245 -3.43 -3.48 17.36
CA ALA A 245 -4.87 -3.55 17.22
C ALA A 245 -5.61 -3.51 18.58
N ALA A 246 -6.94 -3.53 18.53
CA ALA A 246 -7.79 -3.41 19.72
C ALA A 246 -7.58 -4.53 20.76
N ASP A 247 -7.08 -5.69 20.32
CA ASP A 247 -6.75 -6.80 21.22
C ASP A 247 -5.42 -6.64 21.96
N GLY A 248 -4.60 -5.66 21.58
CA GLY A 248 -3.28 -5.43 22.15
C GLY A 248 -2.24 -6.51 21.84
N ILE A 249 -2.52 -7.41 20.89
CA ILE A 249 -1.68 -8.55 20.54
C ILE A 249 -1.10 -8.37 19.14
N HIS A 250 -1.94 -8.05 18.14
CA HIS A 250 -1.51 -8.01 16.75
C HIS A 250 -0.96 -6.65 16.36
N GLN A 251 0.22 -6.64 15.72
CA GLN A 251 0.86 -5.42 15.24
C GLN A 251 0.37 -5.09 13.81
N MET A 252 -0.12 -3.87 13.65
CA MET A 252 -0.68 -3.33 12.42
C MET A 252 0.32 -2.40 11.74
N GLU A 253 0.52 -2.59 10.44
CA GLU A 253 1.18 -1.63 9.56
C GLU A 253 0.46 -1.60 8.20
N GLU A 254 0.90 -0.70 7.33
CA GLU A 254 0.49 -0.67 5.93
C GLU A 254 -1.02 -0.41 5.74
N GLN A 255 -1.54 0.65 6.38
CA GLN A 255 -2.95 0.98 6.20
C GLN A 255 -3.27 1.33 4.74
N THR A 256 -4.51 1.07 4.33
CA THR A 256 -5.03 1.62 3.08
C THR A 256 -5.36 3.10 3.24
N PHE A 257 -5.61 3.79 2.12
CA PHE A 257 -6.40 5.02 2.17
C PHE A 257 -7.77 4.74 2.80
N ALA A 258 -8.33 5.77 3.43
CA ALA A 258 -9.68 5.70 3.96
C ALA A 258 -10.71 6.14 2.92
N VAL A 259 -11.89 5.53 2.96
CA VAL A 259 -13.05 5.92 2.17
C VAL A 259 -14.13 6.43 3.11
N TRP A 260 -14.76 7.56 2.78
CA TRP A 260 -15.88 8.10 3.53
C TRP A 260 -17.17 7.37 3.15
N HIS A 261 -17.95 7.01 4.15
CA HIS A 261 -19.28 6.43 4.01
C HIS A 261 -20.31 7.44 4.48
N ASP A 262 -21.11 7.92 3.52
CA ASP A 262 -22.23 8.80 3.83
C ASP A 262 -23.27 8.06 4.66
N ASP A 263 -23.66 8.71 5.75
CA ASP A 263 -24.74 8.25 6.61
C ASP A 263 -25.51 9.46 7.14
N ALA A 264 -26.66 9.73 6.52
CA ALA A 264 -27.52 10.86 6.87
C ALA A 264 -28.11 10.74 8.28
N ASP A 265 -28.10 9.55 8.87
CA ASP A 265 -28.57 9.31 10.24
C ASP A 265 -27.43 9.50 11.28
N SER A 266 -26.16 9.59 10.84
CA SER A 266 -25.01 9.90 11.71
C SER A 266 -24.94 11.38 12.08
N PRO A 267 -24.64 11.72 13.36
CA PRO A 267 -24.42 13.11 13.78
C PRO A 267 -23.29 13.83 13.03
N THR A 268 -22.34 13.10 12.48
CA THR A 268 -21.20 13.63 11.70
C THR A 268 -21.39 13.50 10.19
N GLY A 269 -22.54 12.98 9.75
CA GLY A 269 -22.89 12.76 8.35
C GLY A 269 -22.28 11.50 7.72
N GLY A 270 -21.50 10.73 8.47
CA GLY A 270 -20.82 9.55 7.94
C GLY A 270 -19.71 9.03 8.84
N TYR A 271 -18.84 8.21 8.26
CA TYR A 271 -17.57 7.80 8.87
C TYR A 271 -16.57 7.35 7.81
N TRP A 272 -15.29 7.45 8.14
CA TRP A 272 -14.20 6.85 7.41
C TRP A 272 -14.09 5.35 7.69
N GLN A 273 -13.79 4.57 6.65
CA GLN A 273 -13.36 3.18 6.74
C GLN A 273 -11.98 3.03 6.09
N ARG A 274 -11.06 2.33 6.75
CA ARG A 274 -9.81 1.85 6.13
C ARG A 274 -9.45 0.46 6.61
N HIS A 275 -8.52 -0.16 5.90
CA HIS A 275 -7.99 -1.48 6.22
C HIS A 275 -6.52 -1.42 6.66
N TRP A 276 -6.09 -2.46 7.37
CA TRP A 276 -4.75 -2.63 7.93
C TRP A 276 -4.23 -4.05 7.68
N ARG A 277 -2.92 -4.16 7.50
CA ARG A 277 -2.22 -5.45 7.42
C ARG A 277 -1.74 -5.86 8.80
N ASP A 278 -2.00 -7.12 9.15
CA ASP A 278 -1.36 -7.79 10.28
C ASP A 278 0.09 -8.16 9.90
N ILE A 279 1.06 -7.51 10.54
CA ILE A 279 2.48 -7.79 10.34
C ILE A 279 3.09 -8.66 11.44
N THR A 280 2.28 -9.15 12.38
CA THR A 280 2.72 -10.04 13.45
C THR A 280 3.43 -11.26 12.86
N THR A 281 4.38 -11.83 13.61
CA THR A 281 5.15 -13.01 13.20
C THR A 281 4.24 -14.15 12.72
N GLU A 282 4.74 -15.00 11.84
CA GLU A 282 3.91 -15.99 11.17
C GLU A 282 3.17 -16.93 12.12
N ALA A 283 3.78 -17.28 13.25
CA ALA A 283 3.16 -18.15 14.25
C ALA A 283 1.85 -17.58 14.84
N ASN A 284 1.69 -16.25 14.84
CA ASN A 284 0.56 -15.55 15.45
C ASN A 284 -0.21 -14.68 14.44
N ASN A 285 0.08 -14.76 13.14
CA ASN A 285 -0.60 -13.93 12.16
C ASN A 285 -2.03 -14.43 11.91
N THR A 286 -2.97 -13.52 11.80
CA THR A 286 -4.38 -13.85 11.57
C THR A 286 -4.72 -14.22 10.13
N HIS A 287 -3.84 -13.90 9.16
CA HIS A 287 -4.10 -14.06 7.73
C HIS A 287 -5.46 -13.47 7.32
N SER A 288 -5.79 -12.35 7.96
CA SER A 288 -7.03 -11.61 7.79
C SER A 288 -6.68 -10.14 7.61
N VAL A 289 -7.48 -9.43 6.82
CA VAL A 289 -7.44 -7.96 6.80
C VAL A 289 -8.06 -7.45 8.10
N TRP A 290 -7.58 -6.32 8.61
CA TRP A 290 -8.14 -5.65 9.78
C TRP A 290 -8.80 -4.33 9.37
N VAL A 291 -9.87 -3.92 10.05
CA VAL A 291 -10.63 -2.71 9.72
C VAL A 291 -10.57 -1.71 10.86
N GLU A 292 -10.56 -0.43 10.51
CA GLU A 292 -10.72 0.68 11.43
C GLU A 292 -11.78 1.64 10.90
N TYR A 293 -12.61 2.16 11.81
CA TYR A 293 -13.62 3.16 11.51
C TYR A 293 -13.38 4.43 12.32
N ASN A 294 -13.72 5.59 11.76
CA ASN A 294 -13.62 6.88 12.43
C ASN A 294 -14.75 7.80 11.97
N ASP A 295 -15.54 8.31 12.90
CA ASP A 295 -16.70 9.15 12.65
C ASP A 295 -16.37 10.65 12.56
N ASP A 296 -15.13 11.05 12.84
CA ASP A 296 -14.66 12.42 12.71
C ASP A 296 -14.33 12.72 11.23
N PRO A 297 -15.06 13.65 10.57
CA PRO A 297 -14.83 14.00 9.17
C PRO A 297 -13.40 14.46 8.89
N GLU A 298 -12.75 15.14 9.85
CA GLU A 298 -11.38 15.60 9.73
C GLU A 298 -10.37 14.48 10.02
N GLY A 299 -10.81 13.37 10.61
CA GLY A 299 -9.96 12.24 10.99
C GLY A 299 -9.00 12.56 12.13
N ASP A 300 -9.34 13.45 13.06
CA ASP A 300 -8.48 13.78 14.21
C ASP A 300 -8.45 12.67 15.28
N GLY A 301 -9.39 11.72 15.21
CA GLY A 301 -9.53 10.63 16.19
C GLY A 301 -8.63 9.40 16.01
N TRP A 302 -7.78 9.35 14.97
CA TRP A 302 -6.95 8.16 14.67
C TRP A 302 -5.57 8.50 14.08
N TYR A 303 -4.74 7.48 13.90
CA TYR A 303 -3.44 7.60 13.21
C TYR A 303 -3.64 8.14 11.77
N PRO A 304 -2.75 9.01 11.22
CA PRO A 304 -1.48 9.49 11.77
C PRO A 304 -1.56 10.72 12.67
N LYS A 305 -2.76 11.28 12.91
CA LYS A 305 -2.94 12.44 13.79
C LYS A 305 -2.84 12.06 15.27
N VAL A 306 -3.37 10.88 15.63
CA VAL A 306 -3.20 10.26 16.95
C VAL A 306 -2.10 9.20 16.90
N LYS A 307 -1.06 9.39 17.72
CA LYS A 307 0.15 8.58 17.73
C LYS A 307 0.23 7.71 19.00
N ASN A 308 -0.59 6.67 19.05
CA ASN A 308 -0.66 5.74 20.17
C ASN A 308 -0.30 4.32 19.74
N LYS A 309 0.59 3.68 20.50
CA LYS A 309 0.95 2.27 20.25
C LYS A 309 -0.19 1.31 20.56
N MET A 310 -0.97 1.60 21.61
CA MET A 310 -1.99 0.72 22.17
C MET A 310 -3.34 1.45 22.25
N GLY A 311 -4.43 0.68 22.37
CA GLY A 311 -5.78 1.22 22.54
C GLY A 311 -6.44 1.70 21.23
N ASN A 312 -5.90 1.28 20.08
CA ASN A 312 -6.46 1.59 18.78
C ASN A 312 -7.73 0.78 18.52
N LYS A 313 -8.70 1.34 17.80
CA LYS A 313 -9.98 0.69 17.48
C LYS A 313 -9.92 -0.06 16.15
N ILE A 314 -8.90 -0.90 16.01
CA ILE A 314 -8.66 -1.71 14.81
C ILE A 314 -9.08 -3.15 15.13
N TYR A 315 -9.96 -3.72 14.30
CA TYR A 315 -10.62 -5.01 14.56
C TYR A 315 -10.41 -5.98 13.42
N GLN A 316 -10.24 -7.27 13.76
CA GLN A 316 -10.07 -8.33 12.78
C GLN A 316 -11.35 -8.49 11.96
N THR A 317 -11.20 -8.62 10.64
CA THR A 317 -12.34 -8.88 9.74
C THR A 317 -12.43 -10.36 9.37
N ASN A 318 -13.50 -10.74 8.68
CA ASN A 318 -13.61 -12.03 8.00
C ASN A 318 -13.03 -12.02 6.56
N ILE A 319 -12.35 -10.93 6.14
CA ILE A 319 -11.70 -10.83 4.83
C ILE A 319 -10.36 -11.58 4.90
N PRO A 320 -10.14 -12.63 4.10
CA PRO A 320 -8.90 -13.41 4.13
C PRO A 320 -7.74 -12.66 3.45
N ASP A 321 -6.51 -12.91 3.92
CA ASP A 321 -5.30 -12.27 3.41
C ASP A 321 -4.06 -13.19 3.44
N ALA A 322 -3.15 -12.99 2.50
CA ALA A 322 -1.89 -13.72 2.37
C ALA A 322 -0.67 -12.94 2.91
N LYS A 323 -0.91 -11.86 3.68
CA LYS A 323 0.12 -11.00 4.28
C LYS A 323 0.92 -10.25 3.22
N THR A 324 0.25 -9.53 2.31
CA THR A 324 0.87 -8.93 1.09
C THR A 324 0.48 -7.49 0.77
N LYS A 325 -0.03 -6.75 1.77
CA LYS A 325 -0.66 -5.42 1.65
C LYS A 325 -1.95 -5.45 0.84
N GLN A 326 -2.89 -4.58 1.20
CA GLN A 326 -4.15 -4.41 0.48
C GLN A 326 -4.24 -2.97 -0.06
N PHE A 327 -5.17 -2.75 -0.97
CA PHE A 327 -5.54 -1.41 -1.42
C PHE A 327 -7.05 -1.26 -1.45
N LEU A 328 -7.54 -0.29 -0.69
CA LEU A 328 -8.93 0.15 -0.70
C LEU A 328 -9.04 1.39 -1.58
N GLY A 329 -9.92 1.34 -2.58
CA GLY A 329 -10.22 2.49 -3.41
C GLY A 329 -11.73 2.66 -3.65
N GLN A 330 -12.08 3.83 -4.18
CA GLN A 330 -13.44 4.16 -4.58
C GLN A 330 -13.45 4.51 -6.07
N LEU A 331 -14.41 3.94 -6.80
CA LEU A 331 -14.69 4.28 -8.19
C LEU A 331 -15.47 5.59 -8.27
N ALA A 332 -15.45 6.25 -9.42
CA ALA A 332 -16.24 7.45 -9.69
C ALA A 332 -17.77 7.24 -9.52
N THR A 333 -18.24 5.98 -9.54
CA THR A 333 -19.64 5.61 -9.25
C THR A 333 -19.99 5.63 -7.76
N GLY A 334 -19.00 5.77 -6.87
CA GLY A 334 -19.13 5.62 -5.42
C GLY A 334 -18.94 4.19 -4.92
N ASP A 335 -18.91 3.20 -5.83
CA ASP A 335 -18.60 1.81 -5.50
C ASP A 335 -17.17 1.68 -5.00
N ARG A 336 -16.94 0.75 -4.08
CA ARG A 336 -15.64 0.52 -3.45
C ARG A 336 -15.04 -0.78 -3.94
N PHE A 337 -13.73 -0.80 -4.07
CA PHE A 337 -12.98 -1.99 -4.43
C PHE A 337 -11.84 -2.26 -3.46
N LEU A 338 -11.58 -3.54 -3.22
CA LEU A 338 -10.45 -4.02 -2.45
C LEU A 338 -9.58 -4.89 -3.35
N LEU A 339 -8.30 -4.50 -3.47
CA LEU A 339 -7.26 -5.33 -4.06
C LEU A 339 -6.52 -6.05 -2.95
N SER A 340 -6.47 -7.37 -3.00
CA SER A 340 -5.77 -8.19 -2.00
C SER A 340 -5.38 -9.55 -2.56
N ASN A 341 -4.59 -10.30 -1.79
CA ASN A 341 -4.30 -11.71 -2.07
C ASN A 341 -4.99 -12.56 -0.99
N PRO A 342 -6.19 -13.09 -1.26
CA PRO A 342 -7.01 -13.72 -0.21
C PRO A 342 -6.61 -15.17 0.11
N ARG A 343 -5.75 -15.81 -0.69
CA ARG A 343 -5.43 -17.22 -0.53
C ARG A 343 -4.11 -17.40 0.22
N TYR A 344 -4.20 -17.85 1.47
CA TYR A 344 -3.04 -18.25 2.26
C TYR A 344 -3.00 -19.76 2.51
N ASN A 345 -1.83 -20.38 2.35
CA ASN A 345 -1.59 -21.76 2.73
C ASN A 345 -0.20 -21.87 3.39
N ALA A 346 -0.14 -22.26 4.65
CA ALA A 346 1.11 -22.37 5.40
C ALA A 346 2.08 -23.42 4.83
N ALA A 347 1.56 -24.50 4.22
CA ALA A 347 2.39 -25.55 3.63
C ALA A 347 2.97 -25.17 2.26
N ASP A 348 2.37 -24.17 1.60
CA ASP A 348 2.79 -23.65 0.30
C ASP A 348 2.46 -22.15 0.25
N PRO A 349 3.26 -21.30 0.95
CA PRO A 349 2.99 -19.88 1.03
C PRO A 349 3.11 -19.22 -0.33
N GLN A 350 2.00 -18.65 -0.80
CA GLN A 350 1.91 -17.97 -2.08
C GLN A 350 1.20 -16.63 -1.91
N ARG A 351 1.50 -15.72 -2.83
CA ARG A 351 0.92 -14.39 -2.93
C ARG A 351 0.05 -14.27 -4.18
N GLN A 352 -0.75 -15.30 -4.45
CA GLN A 352 -1.64 -15.34 -5.61
C GLN A 352 -2.91 -16.17 -5.31
N PRO A 353 -4.03 -15.90 -6.01
CA PRO A 353 -4.22 -14.81 -6.98
C PRO A 353 -4.17 -13.42 -6.34
N LEU A 354 -3.90 -12.39 -7.14
CA LEU A 354 -4.29 -11.01 -6.84
C LEU A 354 -5.73 -10.85 -7.31
N THR A 355 -6.61 -10.40 -6.44
CA THR A 355 -8.05 -10.28 -6.72
C THR A 355 -8.52 -8.84 -6.62
N LEU A 356 -9.72 -8.60 -7.16
CA LEU A 356 -10.49 -7.38 -6.97
C LEU A 356 -11.87 -7.77 -6.46
N ALA A 357 -12.18 -7.37 -5.23
CA ALA A 357 -13.49 -7.53 -4.61
C ALA A 357 -14.25 -6.20 -4.64
N LEU A 358 -15.58 -6.25 -4.80
CA LEU A 358 -16.45 -5.07 -4.90
C LEU A 358 -17.52 -5.01 -3.82
N SER A 359 -17.74 -3.79 -3.36
CA SER A 359 -18.79 -3.36 -2.46
C SER A 359 -19.56 -2.21 -3.14
N ARG A 360 -20.89 -2.36 -3.30
CA ARG A 360 -21.71 -1.51 -4.17
C ARG A 360 -22.57 -0.52 -3.38
N GLY A 361 -22.71 0.71 -3.89
CA GLY A 361 -23.59 1.73 -3.32
C GLY A 361 -23.37 1.96 -1.83
N ASN A 362 -24.42 1.88 -1.00
CA ASN A 362 -24.33 2.05 0.45
C ASN A 362 -23.92 0.76 1.20
N ASP A 363 -23.92 -0.40 0.53
CA ASP A 363 -23.57 -1.67 1.16
C ASP A 363 -22.06 -1.84 1.22
N GLN A 364 -21.51 -1.80 2.42
CA GLN A 364 -20.08 -1.92 2.69
C GLN A 364 -19.50 -3.32 2.55
N ARG A 365 -20.37 -4.32 2.41
CA ARG A 365 -19.93 -5.71 2.34
C ARG A 365 -19.47 -6.03 0.93
N TYR A 366 -18.36 -6.74 0.83
CA TYR A 366 -17.84 -7.27 -0.41
C TYR A 366 -18.64 -8.50 -0.81
N LYS A 367 -19.29 -8.44 -1.97
CA LYS A 367 -20.20 -9.50 -2.44
C LYS A 367 -19.85 -10.05 -3.83
N ALA A 368 -19.03 -9.33 -4.57
CA ALA A 368 -18.55 -9.76 -5.87
C ALA A 368 -17.02 -9.75 -5.90
N ILE A 369 -16.42 -10.72 -6.58
CA ILE A 369 -14.96 -10.84 -6.72
C ILE A 369 -14.60 -11.48 -8.05
N ARG A 370 -13.43 -11.12 -8.55
CA ARG A 370 -12.75 -11.81 -9.66
C ARG A 370 -11.24 -11.74 -9.47
N VAL A 371 -10.52 -12.63 -10.14
CA VAL A 371 -9.05 -12.65 -10.19
C VAL A 371 -8.57 -11.56 -11.13
N LEU A 372 -7.70 -10.67 -10.66
CA LEU A 372 -7.03 -9.67 -11.49
C LEU A 372 -5.79 -10.27 -12.17
N ARG A 373 -4.96 -10.97 -11.38
CA ARG A 373 -3.68 -11.51 -11.83
C ARG A 373 -3.36 -12.82 -11.13
N THR A 374 -2.82 -13.77 -11.90
CA THR A 374 -2.32 -15.05 -11.41
C THR A 374 -1.11 -15.48 -12.25
N ASN A 375 -0.59 -16.68 -12.01
CA ASN A 375 0.49 -17.29 -12.79
C ASN A 375 1.81 -16.49 -12.73
N ALA A 376 2.18 -16.05 -11.52
CA ALA A 376 3.49 -15.44 -11.31
C ALA A 376 4.62 -16.42 -11.65
N THR A 377 5.75 -15.90 -12.12
CA THR A 377 6.94 -16.74 -12.32
C THR A 377 7.36 -17.43 -11.01
N ARG A 378 7.75 -18.70 -11.12
CA ARG A 378 8.32 -19.46 -9.99
C ARG A 378 9.83 -19.28 -9.87
N GLU A 379 10.46 -18.75 -10.91
CA GLU A 379 11.87 -18.40 -10.89
C GLU A 379 12.00 -17.03 -10.23
N ILE A 380 12.60 -17.02 -9.04
CA ILE A 380 12.88 -15.82 -8.26
C ILE A 380 14.39 -15.77 -8.12
N VAL A 381 15.01 -14.63 -8.44
CA VAL A 381 16.42 -14.44 -8.12
C VAL A 381 16.59 -14.54 -6.61
N PRO A 382 17.43 -15.43 -6.06
CA PRO A 382 17.60 -15.51 -4.62
C PRO A 382 18.02 -14.17 -4.00
N ASP A 383 17.47 -13.83 -2.84
CA ASP A 383 17.98 -12.72 -2.03
C ASP A 383 19.22 -13.19 -1.22
N THR A 384 19.91 -12.26 -0.55
CA THR A 384 21.09 -12.59 0.28
C THR A 384 20.79 -12.64 1.77
N ARG A 385 19.51 -12.51 2.15
CA ARG A 385 19.03 -12.50 3.53
C ARG A 385 18.31 -13.79 3.93
N ASP A 386 17.92 -14.58 2.94
CA ASP A 386 17.03 -15.73 3.01
C ASP A 386 15.67 -15.41 3.63
N GLY A 387 14.60 -15.57 2.85
CA GLY A 387 13.23 -15.59 3.34
C GLY A 387 12.49 -14.25 3.29
N ILE A 388 12.98 -13.26 2.56
CA ILE A 388 12.22 -12.01 2.32
C ILE A 388 11.56 -12.02 0.94
N LYS A 389 12.37 -12.21 -0.10
CA LYS A 389 11.93 -12.27 -1.49
C LYS A 389 11.45 -13.66 -1.88
N ASN A 390 12.26 -14.67 -1.57
CA ASN A 390 12.02 -16.08 -1.92
C ASN A 390 11.07 -16.83 -0.96
N ARG A 391 10.52 -16.17 0.06
CA ARG A 391 9.58 -16.81 1.02
C ARG A 391 8.25 -17.21 0.40
N ALA A 392 7.75 -16.40 -0.54
CA ALA A 392 6.49 -16.65 -1.21
C ALA A 392 6.52 -15.94 -2.57
N PHE A 393 6.20 -16.69 -3.62
CA PHE A 393 6.08 -16.14 -4.98
C PHE A 393 4.66 -15.61 -5.21
N GLY A 394 4.49 -14.69 -6.15
CA GLY A 394 3.21 -14.09 -6.49
C GLY A 394 3.27 -12.57 -6.61
N PHE A 395 2.13 -11.94 -6.40
CA PHE A 395 1.91 -10.51 -6.56
C PHE A 395 1.75 -9.84 -5.20
N SER A 396 2.13 -8.58 -5.08
CA SER A 396 2.14 -7.89 -3.78
C SER A 396 2.05 -6.38 -3.94
N TYR A 397 1.51 -5.73 -2.91
CA TYR A 397 1.43 -4.27 -2.76
C TYR A 397 0.70 -3.64 -3.94
N PRO A 398 -0.55 -4.06 -4.20
CA PRO A 398 -1.33 -3.43 -5.24
C PRO A 398 -1.58 -1.96 -4.89
N THR A 399 -1.64 -1.10 -5.91
CA THR A 399 -2.18 0.26 -5.85
C THR A 399 -2.96 0.53 -7.11
N ALA A 400 -3.90 1.48 -7.08
CA ALA A 400 -4.73 1.75 -8.25
C ALA A 400 -5.16 3.21 -8.36
N VAL A 401 -5.41 3.62 -9.61
CA VAL A 401 -6.07 4.87 -9.96
C VAL A 401 -7.12 4.62 -11.03
N GLN A 402 -8.20 5.38 -11.00
CA GLN A 402 -9.19 5.39 -12.08
C GLN A 402 -8.93 6.57 -13.03
N VAL A 403 -8.79 6.28 -14.32
CA VAL A 403 -8.69 7.29 -15.38
C VAL A 403 -9.80 7.04 -16.40
N GLY A 404 -10.85 7.87 -16.36
CA GLY A 404 -12.03 7.68 -17.21
C GLY A 404 -12.72 6.35 -16.93
N ASP A 405 -12.82 5.50 -17.97
CA ASP A 405 -13.40 4.15 -17.91
C ASP A 405 -12.39 3.07 -17.49
N LYS A 406 -11.15 3.44 -17.17
CA LYS A 406 -10.07 2.49 -16.85
C LYS A 406 -9.74 2.50 -15.37
N LEU A 407 -9.68 1.31 -14.80
CA LEU A 407 -8.98 1.07 -13.56
C LEU A 407 -7.57 0.57 -13.90
N ILE A 408 -6.57 1.35 -13.49
CA ILE A 408 -5.16 1.05 -13.69
C ILE A 408 -4.62 0.57 -12.36
N VAL A 409 -4.07 -0.65 -12.33
CA VAL A 409 -3.60 -1.30 -11.10
C VAL A 409 -2.14 -1.65 -11.24
N ALA A 410 -1.28 -1.09 -10.38
CA ALA A 410 0.12 -1.46 -10.28
C ALA A 410 0.33 -2.46 -9.16
N TYR A 411 1.30 -3.37 -9.32
CA TYR A 411 1.69 -4.33 -8.30
C TYR A 411 3.10 -4.86 -8.61
N SER A 412 3.79 -5.35 -7.58
CA SER A 412 5.04 -6.08 -7.80
C SER A 412 4.76 -7.57 -8.03
N GLU A 413 5.58 -8.21 -8.85
CA GLU A 413 5.69 -9.67 -8.94
C GLU A 413 7.00 -10.11 -8.29
N ASN A 414 6.93 -11.02 -7.33
CA ASN A 414 8.07 -11.62 -6.61
C ASN A 414 9.03 -10.62 -5.95
N LYS A 415 8.59 -9.38 -5.73
CA LYS A 415 9.46 -8.24 -5.36
C LYS A 415 10.67 -8.07 -6.30
N GLU A 416 10.51 -8.38 -7.57
CA GLU A 416 11.56 -8.33 -8.60
C GLU A 416 11.14 -7.51 -9.82
N ASN A 417 9.86 -7.58 -10.19
CA ASN A 417 9.30 -6.89 -11.34
C ASN A 417 8.15 -5.98 -10.92
N ILE A 418 7.95 -4.87 -11.64
CA ILE A 418 6.78 -4.01 -11.49
C ILE A 418 5.88 -4.18 -12.70
N TRP A 419 4.60 -4.41 -12.45
CA TRP A 419 3.58 -4.64 -13.44
C TRP A 419 2.44 -3.65 -13.29
N VAL A 420 1.77 -3.36 -14.41
CA VAL A 420 0.51 -2.63 -14.47
C VAL A 420 -0.52 -3.45 -15.23
N SER A 421 -1.71 -3.61 -14.66
CA SER A 421 -2.90 -4.13 -15.34
C SER A 421 -3.89 -3.01 -15.59
N ILE A 422 -4.51 -3.02 -16.77
CA ILE A 422 -5.56 -2.07 -17.16
C ILE A 422 -6.84 -2.83 -17.36
N VAL A 423 -7.89 -2.42 -16.66
CA VAL A 423 -9.20 -3.05 -16.66
C VAL A 423 -10.26 -2.00 -16.99
N ASP A 424 -11.24 -2.37 -17.81
CA ASP A 424 -12.41 -1.53 -18.04
C ASP A 424 -13.36 -1.62 -16.82
N VAL A 425 -13.77 -0.48 -16.29
CA VAL A 425 -14.64 -0.41 -15.11
C VAL A 425 -15.99 -1.10 -15.35
N SER A 426 -16.47 -1.15 -16.61
CA SER A 426 -17.73 -1.80 -16.99
C SER A 426 -17.71 -3.32 -16.86
N VAL A 427 -16.53 -3.96 -16.89
CA VAL A 427 -16.39 -5.42 -16.77
C VAL A 427 -16.02 -5.88 -15.35
N LEU A 428 -16.01 -4.96 -14.38
CA LEU A 428 -15.75 -5.31 -12.99
C LEU A 428 -16.84 -6.24 -12.43
N PRO A 429 -16.48 -7.10 -11.44
CA PRO A 429 -17.38 -8.11 -10.89
C PRO A 429 -18.77 -7.56 -10.54
N GLN A 430 -19.79 -8.34 -10.90
CA GLN A 430 -21.17 -8.12 -10.46
C GLN A 430 -21.55 -9.18 -9.43
N GLU A 431 -22.51 -8.88 -8.57
CA GLU A 431 -23.09 -9.93 -7.72
C GLU A 431 -23.73 -10.97 -8.64
N GLU A 432 -23.30 -12.23 -8.51
CA GLU A 432 -23.98 -13.32 -9.20
C GLU A 432 -25.42 -13.38 -8.68
N PRO A 433 -26.44 -13.44 -9.55
CA PRO A 433 -27.80 -13.67 -9.10
C PRO A 433 -27.83 -14.96 -8.29
N ILE A 434 -28.40 -14.91 -7.08
CA ILE A 434 -28.66 -16.11 -6.29
C ILE A 434 -29.56 -17.02 -7.14
N SER A 435 -29.03 -18.18 -7.56
CA SER A 435 -29.76 -19.16 -8.37
C SER A 435 -30.71 -20.02 -7.55
#